data_AF-A0A7S2R471-F1
#
_entry.id   AF-A0A7S2R471-F1
#
_cell.length_a   1.000
_cell.length_b   1.000
_cell.length_c   1.000
_cell.angle_alpha   90.00
_cell.angle_beta   90.00
_cell.angle_gamma   90.00
#
_symmetry.space_group_name_H-M   'P 1'
#
loop_
_entity.id
_entity.type
_entity.pdbx_description
1 polymer ?
#
loop_
_entity_poly.entity_id
_entity_poly.type
_entity_poly.pdbx_seq_one_letter_code
_entity_poly.pdbx_strand_id
1 'polypeptide(L)'
;MSDVEEDEEYEYEEGEEEEEYHYSDDEGTAPALARVDSVPSSRGGIQLMDEDGVGRVIRRHVAEVAEMLGLSEDAAQVLLNYERWSSSQALTEKWLLESDRVLVAAGLGLPPGKEQLAT
;
A
#
# COMPACT_ATOMS: atom_id res chain seq x y z
N MET A 1 -18.85 -44.51 -19.97
CA MET A 1 -19.88 -43.47 -19.90
C MET A 1 -19.12 -42.18 -20.00
N SER A 2 -19.16 -41.57 -21.19
CA SER A 2 -18.42 -40.37 -21.54
C SER A 2 -19.46 -39.40 -22.09
N ASP A 3 -19.80 -38.37 -21.32
CA ASP A 3 -20.60 -37.24 -21.77
C ASP A 3 -19.78 -35.99 -21.42
N VAL A 4 -19.00 -35.52 -22.40
CA VAL A 4 -18.46 -34.16 -22.43
C VAL A 4 -19.46 -33.39 -23.28
N GLU A 5 -20.30 -32.59 -22.63
CA GLU A 5 -21.20 -31.65 -23.29
C GLU A 5 -20.41 -30.38 -23.68
N GLU A 6 -20.41 -30.11 -24.98
CA GLU A 6 -20.68 -28.83 -25.68
C GLU A 6 -20.16 -27.54 -25.01
N ASP A 7 -19.17 -26.88 -25.62
CA ASP A 7 -19.33 -25.78 -26.60
C ASP A 7 -19.86 -24.48 -25.98
N GLU A 8 -18.94 -23.62 -25.55
CA GLU A 8 -19.17 -22.18 -25.49
C GLU A 8 -17.97 -21.49 -26.17
N GLU A 9 -18.10 -21.29 -27.48
CA GLU A 9 -17.29 -20.35 -28.24
C GLU A 9 -17.66 -18.93 -27.80
N TYR A 10 -16.71 -18.20 -27.22
CA TYR A 10 -16.88 -16.78 -26.93
C TYR A 10 -16.47 -15.97 -28.18
N GLU A 11 -17.45 -15.48 -28.95
CA GLU A 11 -17.25 -14.48 -30.00
C GLU A 11 -16.97 -13.10 -29.38
N TYR A 12 -15.88 -12.45 -29.78
CA TYR A 12 -15.65 -11.03 -29.50
C TYR A 12 -15.92 -10.24 -30.79
N GLU A 13 -16.89 -9.34 -30.74
CA GLU A 13 -17.16 -8.34 -31.78
C GLU A 13 -16.04 -7.31 -31.80
N GLU A 14 -15.47 -7.12 -32.99
CA GLU A 14 -14.42 -6.15 -33.29
C GLU A 14 -15.02 -4.74 -33.27
N GLY A 15 -14.88 -4.04 -32.15
CA GLY A 15 -15.24 -2.62 -32.04
C GLY A 15 -14.19 -1.74 -32.70
N GLU A 16 -14.27 -1.59 -34.03
CA GLU A 16 -13.62 -0.51 -34.77
C GLU A 16 -14.43 0.78 -34.60
N GLU A 17 -13.97 1.71 -33.75
CA GLU A 17 -14.24 3.14 -33.97
C GLU A 17 -12.96 3.94 -33.72
N GLU A 18 -12.30 4.25 -34.84
CA GLU A 18 -11.29 5.30 -34.96
C GLU A 18 -12.00 6.66 -34.83
N GLU A 19 -11.67 7.46 -33.83
CA GLU A 19 -12.00 8.89 -33.84
C GLU A 19 -10.73 9.74 -33.87
N GLU A 20 -10.73 10.64 -34.85
CA GLU A 20 -9.60 11.41 -35.36
C GLU A 20 -9.12 12.48 -34.37
N TYR A 21 -7.81 12.48 -34.07
CA TYR A 21 -7.19 13.57 -33.32
C TYR A 21 -7.06 14.81 -34.21
N HIS A 22 -7.97 15.78 -34.05
CA HIS A 22 -7.83 17.13 -34.59
C HIS A 22 -6.64 17.85 -33.94
N TYR A 23 -5.54 18.01 -34.68
CA TYR A 23 -4.52 19.01 -34.35
C TYR A 23 -4.99 20.37 -34.88
N SER A 24 -5.45 21.23 -33.98
CA SER A 24 -5.59 22.66 -34.30
C SER A 24 -4.22 23.31 -34.22
N ASP A 25 -3.65 23.61 -35.39
CA ASP A 25 -2.57 24.58 -35.55
C ASP A 25 -3.12 25.97 -35.19
N ASP A 26 -3.02 26.36 -33.92
CA ASP A 26 -3.24 27.74 -33.50
C ASP A 26 -1.89 28.45 -33.42
N GLU A 27 -1.64 29.25 -34.46
CA GLU A 27 -0.55 30.20 -34.55
C GLU A 27 -0.63 31.23 -33.40
N GLY A 28 0.46 31.31 -32.63
CA GLY A 28 0.93 32.59 -32.11
C GLY A 28 0.26 33.13 -30.84
N THR A 29 0.80 32.77 -29.68
CA THR A 29 1.13 33.78 -28.66
C THR A 29 2.33 33.29 -27.84
N ALA A 30 3.52 33.81 -28.13
CA ALA A 30 4.69 33.58 -27.28
C ALA A 30 4.37 34.10 -25.87
N PRO A 31 4.39 33.26 -24.81
CA PRO A 31 4.17 33.76 -23.47
C PRO A 31 5.31 34.71 -23.14
N ALA A 32 4.96 35.95 -22.80
CA ALA A 32 5.90 36.92 -22.29
C ALA A 32 6.70 36.26 -21.16
N LEU A 33 8.03 36.20 -21.31
CA LEU A 33 8.96 35.77 -20.27
C LEU A 33 8.85 36.75 -19.11
N ALA A 34 7.87 36.52 -18.22
CA ALA A 34 7.89 37.06 -16.89
C ALA A 34 9.21 36.59 -16.28
N ARG A 35 10.10 37.54 -15.99
CA ARG A 35 11.24 37.28 -15.12
C ARG A 35 10.63 36.88 -13.78
N VAL A 36 10.59 35.56 -13.54
CA VAL A 36 10.21 35.01 -12.25
C VAL A 36 11.37 35.34 -11.32
N ASP A 37 11.24 36.44 -10.58
CA ASP A 37 12.01 36.64 -9.37
C ASP A 37 11.76 35.44 -8.46
N SER A 38 12.79 34.61 -8.29
CA SER A 38 12.97 33.61 -7.25
C SER A 38 11.71 32.83 -6.85
N VAL A 39 11.55 31.61 -7.39
CA VAL A 39 10.70 30.60 -6.75
C VAL A 39 11.23 30.40 -5.32
N PRO A 40 10.46 30.70 -4.27
CA PRO A 40 10.84 30.29 -2.93
C PRO A 40 10.86 28.77 -2.95
N SER A 41 12.00 28.16 -2.61
CA SER A 41 12.17 26.71 -2.49
C SER A 41 11.11 26.16 -1.55
N SER A 42 10.00 25.70 -2.13
CA SER A 42 8.90 25.09 -1.42
C SER A 42 9.42 23.86 -0.70
N ARG A 43 9.08 23.77 0.59
CA ARG A 43 9.30 22.62 1.47
C ARG A 43 8.70 21.36 0.83
N GLY A 44 9.53 20.58 0.16
CA GLY A 44 9.18 19.31 -0.46
C GLY A 44 10.40 18.60 -1.03
N GLY A 45 11.55 18.78 -0.38
CA GLY A 45 12.78 18.10 -0.80
C GLY A 45 12.67 16.60 -0.53
N ILE A 46 12.89 15.79 -1.56
CA ILE A 46 13.10 14.35 -1.39
C ILE A 46 14.41 14.20 -0.59
N GLN A 47 14.28 13.77 0.66
CA GLN A 47 15.44 13.52 1.50
C GLN A 47 15.97 12.12 1.20
N LEU A 48 17.11 12.05 0.50
CA LEU A 48 17.85 10.81 0.30
C LEU A 48 18.43 10.35 1.64
N MET A 49 18.09 9.14 2.06
CA MET A 49 18.64 8.50 3.25
C MET A 49 19.68 7.45 2.86
N ASP A 50 20.71 7.30 3.69
CA ASP A 50 21.60 6.14 3.63
C ASP A 50 20.91 4.89 4.20
N GLU A 51 21.49 3.71 3.95
CA GLU A 51 20.94 2.43 4.43
C GLU A 51 20.79 2.43 5.97
N ASP A 52 21.73 3.07 6.69
CA ASP A 52 21.67 3.23 8.14
C ASP A 52 20.47 4.09 8.60
N GLY A 53 20.14 5.12 7.83
CA GLY A 53 18.99 6.00 8.03
C GLY A 53 17.68 5.25 7.84
N VAL A 54 17.58 4.47 6.76
CA VAL A 54 16.41 3.61 6.51
C VAL A 54 16.26 2.57 7.62
N GLY A 55 17.36 1.92 8.02
CA GLY A 55 17.35 0.94 9.11
C GLY A 55 16.93 1.54 10.46
N ARG A 56 17.31 2.79 10.77
CA ARG A 56 16.84 3.50 11.97
C ARG A 56 15.34 3.79 11.93
N VAL A 57 14.81 4.20 10.77
CA VAL A 57 13.37 4.46 10.60
C VAL A 57 12.58 3.17 10.78
N ILE A 58 13.02 2.08 10.16
CA ILE A 58 12.40 0.76 10.29
C ILE A 58 12.37 0.31 11.75
N ARG A 59 13.53 0.29 12.43
CA ARG A 59 13.62 -0.13 13.84
C ARG A 59 12.74 0.72 14.75
N ARG A 60 12.69 2.03 14.51
CA ARG A 60 11.81 2.93 15.28
C ARG A 60 10.33 2.58 15.07
N HIS A 61 9.92 2.34 13.83
CA HIS A 61 8.53 1.98 13.51
C HIS A 61 8.13 0.65 14.13
N VAL A 62 9.02 -0.35 14.08
CA VAL A 62 8.81 -1.66 14.72
C VAL A 62 8.66 -1.52 16.22
N ALA A 63 9.55 -0.76 16.88
CA ALA A 63 9.48 -0.55 18.33
C ALA A 63 8.20 0.18 18.75
N GLU A 64 7.77 1.19 17.99
CA GLU A 64 6.52 1.92 18.23
C GLU A 64 5.31 0.98 18.15
N VAL A 65 5.23 0.16 17.11
CA VAL A 65 4.13 -0.81 16.92
C VAL A 65 4.17 -1.89 18.00
N ALA A 66 5.34 -2.38 18.37
CA ALA A 66 5.50 -3.34 19.45
C ALA A 66 4.97 -2.80 20.78
N GLU A 67 5.32 -1.56 21.13
CA GLU A 67 4.85 -0.91 22.35
C GLU A 67 3.33 -0.69 22.35
N MET A 68 2.77 -0.13 21.27
CA MET A 68 1.34 0.15 21.18
C MET A 68 0.48 -1.11 21.25
N LEU A 69 0.92 -2.21 20.63
CA LEU A 69 0.15 -3.45 20.54
C LEU A 69 0.47 -4.44 21.67
N GLY A 70 1.47 -4.14 22.50
CA GLY A 70 1.93 -5.03 23.57
C GLY A 70 2.59 -6.32 23.06
N LEU A 71 3.31 -6.22 21.93
CA LEU A 71 3.98 -7.33 21.25
C LEU A 71 5.50 -7.27 21.45
N SER A 72 6.19 -8.38 21.16
CA SER A 72 7.65 -8.33 20.96
C SER A 72 7.97 -7.60 19.66
N GLU A 73 9.18 -7.03 19.56
CA GLU A 73 9.65 -6.39 18.32
C GLU A 73 9.63 -7.38 17.13
N ASP A 74 9.98 -8.65 17.35
CA ASP A 74 9.93 -9.68 16.31
C ASP A 74 8.50 -9.92 15.81
N ALA A 75 7.52 -10.00 16.71
CA ALA A 75 6.12 -10.19 16.35
C ALA A 75 5.57 -8.96 15.63
N ALA A 76 5.92 -7.76 16.08
CA ALA A 76 5.56 -6.50 15.41
C ALA A 76 6.18 -6.42 14.00
N GLN A 77 7.42 -6.87 13.83
CA GLN A 77 8.10 -6.92 12.53
C GLN A 77 7.42 -7.89 11.55
N VAL A 78 6.99 -9.07 12.01
CA VAL A 78 6.22 -10.02 11.19
C VAL A 78 4.87 -9.44 10.81
N LEU A 79 4.15 -8.84 11.77
CA LEU A 79 2.88 -8.18 11.52
C LEU A 79 3.01 -7.04 10.50
N LEU A 80 4.03 -6.20 10.63
CA LEU A 80 4.31 -5.11 9.70
C LEU A 80 4.58 -5.62 8.29
N ASN A 81 5.32 -6.73 8.15
CA ASN A 81 5.53 -7.35 6.84
C ASN A 81 4.23 -7.87 6.22
N TYR A 82 3.38 -8.51 7.03
CA TYR A 82 2.07 -9.00 6.58
C TYR A 82 1.15 -7.84 6.14
N GLU A 83 1.12 -6.75 6.90
CA GLU A 83 0.30 -5.55 6.63
C GLU A 83 1.01 -4.54 5.69
N ARG A 84 2.07 -4.97 5.00
CA ARG A 84 2.82 -4.17 4.01
C ARG A 84 3.24 -2.79 4.54
N TRP A 85 3.75 -2.75 5.77
CA TRP A 85 4.24 -1.54 6.44
C TRP A 85 3.18 -0.45 6.59
N SER A 86 1.94 -0.86 6.89
CA SER A 86 0.84 0.04 7.25
C SER A 86 1.21 0.98 8.40
N SER A 87 0.53 2.13 8.46
CA SER A 87 0.76 3.11 9.51
C SER A 87 0.39 2.55 10.89
N SER A 88 1.08 3.04 11.92
CA SER A 88 0.81 2.78 13.34
C SER A 88 -0.67 2.91 13.70
N GLN A 89 -1.34 3.94 13.16
CA GLN A 89 -2.75 4.20 13.41
C GLN A 89 -3.65 3.13 12.78
N ALA A 90 -3.45 2.82 11.49
CA ALA A 90 -4.25 1.81 10.80
C ALA A 90 -4.11 0.42 11.44
N LEU A 91 -2.89 0.07 11.89
CA LEU A 91 -2.61 -1.16 12.61
C LEU A 91 -3.34 -1.21 13.95
N THR A 92 -3.30 -0.12 14.72
CA THR A 92 -3.99 -0.04 16.02
C THR A 92 -5.50 -0.18 15.87
N GLU A 93 -6.11 0.50 14.89
CA GLU A 93 -7.54 0.40 14.62
C GLU A 93 -7.96 -1.03 14.27
N LYS A 94 -7.18 -1.69 13.39
CA LYS A 94 -7.42 -3.10 13.01
C LYS A 94 -7.21 -4.05 14.19
N TRP A 95 -6.19 -3.80 15.01
CA TRP A 95 -5.85 -4.62 16.18
C TRP A 95 -6.96 -4.62 17.23
N LEU A 96 -7.56 -3.45 17.50
CA LEU A 96 -8.65 -3.32 18.47
C LEU A 96 -9.89 -4.13 18.08
N LEU A 97 -10.14 -4.27 16.77
CA LEU A 97 -11.30 -4.99 16.24
C LEU A 97 -11.03 -6.48 16.03
N GLU A 98 -9.83 -6.84 15.56
CA GLU A 98 -9.56 -8.17 14.99
C GLU A 98 -8.20 -8.77 15.40
N SER A 99 -7.63 -8.36 16.55
CA SER A 99 -6.32 -8.84 17.03
C SER A 99 -6.07 -10.34 16.86
N ASP A 100 -7.04 -11.19 17.21
CA ASP A 100 -6.92 -12.65 17.09
C ASP A 100 -6.80 -13.13 15.64
N ARG A 101 -7.61 -12.55 14.74
CA ARG A 101 -7.55 -12.88 13.30
C ARG A 101 -6.25 -12.42 12.68
N VAL A 102 -5.80 -11.23 13.03
CA VAL A 102 -4.57 -10.62 12.53
C VAL A 102 -3.35 -11.45 12.97
N LEU A 103 -3.30 -11.86 14.24
CA LEU A 103 -2.24 -12.70 14.77
C LEU A 103 -2.19 -14.08 14.09
N VAL A 104 -3.34 -14.73 13.90
CA VAL A 104 -3.41 -16.03 13.22
C VAL A 104 -3.00 -15.90 11.74
N ALA A 105 -3.49 -14.87 11.04
CA ALA A 105 -3.15 -14.64 9.64
C ALA A 105 -1.67 -14.31 9.43
N ALA A 106 -1.05 -13.61 10.40
CA ALA A 106 0.38 -13.33 10.42
C ALA A 106 1.24 -14.54 10.87
N GLY A 107 0.62 -15.66 11.28
CA GLY A 107 1.32 -16.86 11.74
C GLY A 107 1.94 -16.75 13.13
N LEU A 108 1.52 -15.76 13.94
CA LEU A 108 2.08 -15.46 15.27
C LEU A 108 1.43 -16.27 16.40
N GLY A 109 0.37 -17.02 16.11
CA GLY A 109 -0.38 -17.79 17.10
C GLY A 109 -1.31 -16.91 17.96
N LEU A 110 -2.25 -17.55 18.68
CA LEU A 110 -3.13 -16.85 19.60
C LEU A 110 -2.41 -16.59 20.94
N PRO A 111 -2.70 -15.48 21.62
CA PRO A 111 -2.16 -15.25 22.95
C PRO A 111 -2.69 -16.31 23.94
N PRO A 112 -1.87 -16.75 24.91
CA PRO A 112 -2.26 -17.76 25.87
C PRO A 112 -3.51 -17.33 26.65
N GLY A 113 -4.50 -18.22 26.73
CA GLY A 113 -5.80 -17.96 27.40
C GLY A 113 -6.98 -17.74 26.45
N LYS A 114 -6.76 -17.54 25.14
CA LYS A 114 -7.83 -17.54 24.13
C LYS A 114 -8.02 -18.86 23.40
N GLU A 115 -7.05 -19.77 23.53
CA GLU A 115 -7.08 -21.09 22.89
C GLU A 115 -8.26 -21.98 23.31
N GLN A 116 -8.85 -21.75 24.51
CA GLN A 116 -9.96 -22.56 25.04
C GLN A 116 -11.35 -22.03 24.66
N LEU A 117 -11.46 -20.85 24.05
CA LEU A 117 -12.77 -20.29 23.63
C LEU A 117 -13.21 -20.77 22.24
N ALA A 118 -12.35 -21.49 21.53
CA ALA A 118 -12.68 -22.16 20.27
C ALA A 118 -13.05 -23.63 20.53
N THR A 119 -14.16 -23.87 21.22
CA THR A 119 -14.84 -25.19 21.21
C THR A 119 -16.35 -24.99 21.08
#